data_AF-C8C0V0-F1
#
_entry.id   AF-C8C0V0-F1
#
_cell.length_a   1.000
_cell.length_b   1.000
_cell.length_c   1.000
_cell.angle_alpha   90.00
_cell.angle_beta   90.00
_cell.angle_gamma   90.00
#
_symmetry.space_group_name_H-M   'P 1'
#
loop_
_entity.id
_entity.type
_entity.pdbx_description
1 polymer ?
#
loop_
_entity_poly.entity_id
_entity_poly.type
_entity_poly.pdbx_seq_one_letter_code
_entity_poly.pdbx_strand_id
1 'polypeptide(L)'
;MKMAKLNRVTVLAPAKLNLALDVVGTLPNGYHDLDMTMQAITLYEKVVLARSSGLNLSLPGSPVAANDSNTAIKAAIAFFRYTGLLAGVDITIYKNVPVRAGMAG
;
A
#
# COMPACT_ATOMS: atom_id res chain seq x y z
N MET A 1 -15.54 26.10 17.03
CA MET A 1 -14.53 26.12 15.96
C MET A 1 -14.79 24.92 15.03
N LYS A 2 -15.40 25.13 13.86
CA LYS A 2 -15.69 24.02 12.91
C LYS A 2 -14.35 23.57 12.30
N MET A 3 -13.91 22.35 12.61
CA MET A 3 -12.82 21.74 11.84
C MET A 3 -13.28 21.62 10.38
N ALA A 4 -12.52 22.19 9.46
CA ALA A 4 -12.74 21.95 8.04
C ALA A 4 -12.68 20.43 7.79
N LYS A 5 -13.70 19.88 7.12
CA LYS A 5 -13.74 18.47 6.76
C LYS A 5 -12.55 18.20 5.84
N LEU A 6 -11.50 17.52 6.34
CA LEU A 6 -10.41 17.08 5.48
C LEU A 6 -10.95 16.00 4.54
N ASN A 7 -11.21 16.38 3.28
CA ASN A 7 -11.63 15.46 2.23
C ASN A 7 -10.44 14.74 1.57
N ARG A 8 -9.21 15.02 2.02
CA ARG A 8 -7.98 14.45 1.46
C ARG A 8 -6.90 14.32 2.53
N VAL A 9 -6.15 13.22 2.49
CA VAL A 9 -4.94 12.99 3.27
C VAL A 9 -3.81 12.55 2.36
N THR A 10 -2.57 12.92 2.72
CA THR A 10 -1.36 12.46 2.05
C THR A 10 -0.47 11.76 3.07
N VAL A 11 0.00 10.58 2.71
CA VAL A 11 0.85 9.72 3.54
C VAL A 11 2.08 9.32 2.75
N LEU A 12 3.23 9.24 3.41
CA LEU A 12 4.44 8.67 2.84
C LEU A 12 4.55 7.21 3.25
N ALA A 13 4.69 6.31 2.28
CA ALA A 13 4.89 4.88 2.50
C ALA A 13 6.35 4.52 2.19
N PRO A 14 7.18 4.19 3.21
CA PRO A 14 8.59 3.90 3.01
C PRO A 14 8.81 2.54 2.33
N ALA A 15 9.81 2.46 1.47
CA ALA A 15 10.43 1.22 1.06
C ALA A 15 11.17 0.57 2.24
N LYS A 16 11.47 -0.73 2.10
CA LYS A 16 12.31 -1.47 3.04
C LYS A 16 13.46 -2.19 2.37
N LEU A 17 14.49 -2.48 3.15
CA LEU A 17 15.54 -3.45 2.86
C LEU A 17 15.42 -4.64 3.82
N ASN A 18 15.80 -5.84 3.35
CA ASN A 18 16.06 -6.98 4.23
C ASN A 18 17.57 -6.97 4.50
N LEU A 19 18.00 -6.60 5.71
CA LEU A 19 19.41 -6.63 6.09
C LEU A 19 19.88 -8.06 6.37
N ALA A 20 18.96 -8.92 6.82
CA ALA A 20 19.12 -10.37 6.90
C ALA A 20 17.78 -11.04 6.55
N LEU A 21 17.84 -12.20 5.91
CA LEU A 21 16.70 -13.05 5.60
C LEU A 21 17.17 -14.50 5.56
N ASP A 22 16.61 -15.32 6.44
CA ASP A 22 16.78 -16.77 6.45
C ASP A 22 15.43 -17.46 6.26
N VAL A 23 15.42 -18.50 5.42
CA VAL A 23 14.27 -19.41 5.30
C VAL A 23 14.47 -20.53 6.31
N VAL A 24 13.68 -20.51 7.40
CA VAL A 24 13.83 -21.44 8.52
C VAL A 24 12.90 -22.65 8.43
N GLY A 25 11.96 -22.65 7.48
CA GLY A 25 11.10 -23.79 7.24
C GLY A 25 10.00 -23.52 6.21
N THR A 26 8.99 -24.40 6.23
CA THR A 26 7.79 -24.29 5.40
C THR A 26 6.56 -24.43 6.27
N LEU A 27 5.61 -23.53 6.09
CA LEU A 27 4.34 -23.49 6.80
C LEU A 27 3.31 -24.44 6.15
N PRO A 28 2.29 -24.93 6.90
CA PRO A 28 1.27 -25.83 6.36
C PRO A 28 0.45 -25.26 5.19
N ASN A 29 0.42 -23.94 5.04
CA ASN A 29 -0.28 -23.25 3.95
C ASN A 29 0.57 -23.09 2.68
N GLY A 30 1.76 -23.70 2.62
CA GLY A 30 2.66 -23.67 1.47
C GLY A 30 3.56 -22.44 1.37
N TYR A 31 3.52 -21.52 2.34
CA TYR A 31 4.48 -20.41 2.44
C TYR A 31 5.76 -20.85 3.16
N HIS A 32 6.84 -20.10 2.98
CA HIS A 32 8.06 -20.26 3.75
C HIS A 32 7.95 -19.57 5.11
N ASP A 33 8.54 -20.19 6.13
CA ASP A 33 8.79 -19.56 7.43
C ASP A 33 10.10 -18.77 7.33
N LEU A 34 10.05 -17.49 7.72
CA LEU A 34 11.12 -16.53 7.44
C LEU A 34 11.57 -15.85 8.74
N ASP A 35 12.86 -15.90 9.03
CA ASP A 35 13.52 -15.04 10.02
C ASP A 35 14.15 -13.84 9.28
N MET A 36 13.77 -12.61 9.65
CA MET A 36 14.11 -11.42 8.89
C MET A 36 14.42 -10.21 9.77
N THR A 37 15.50 -9.51 9.43
CA THR A 37 15.76 -8.15 9.92
C THR A 37 15.45 -7.15 8.82
N MET A 38 14.37 -6.39 8.98
CA MET A 38 13.90 -5.40 8.01
C MET A 38 14.21 -3.98 8.47
N GLN A 39 14.63 -3.13 7.53
CA GLN A 39 14.89 -1.71 7.77
C GLN A 39 14.08 -0.87 6.78
N ALA A 40 13.21 0.01 7.28
CA ALA A 40 12.58 1.05 6.48
C ALA A 40 13.62 2.11 6.08
N ILE A 41 13.57 2.59 4.84
CA ILE A 41 14.51 3.59 4.31
C ILE A 41 13.78 4.86 3.87
N THR A 42 14.54 5.92 3.58
CA THR A 42 13.99 7.24 3.20
C THR A 42 13.56 7.35 1.73
N LEU A 43 13.37 6.22 1.05
CA LEU A 43 12.76 6.16 -0.28
C LEU A 43 11.26 5.88 -0.09
N TYR A 44 10.40 6.75 -0.60
CA TYR A 44 8.97 6.71 -0.31
C TYR A 44 8.10 6.68 -1.57
N GLU A 45 6.97 5.98 -1.46
CA GLU A 45 5.79 6.27 -2.26
C GLU A 45 4.99 7.40 -1.60
N LYS A 46 4.48 8.32 -2.43
CA LYS A 46 3.52 9.33 -1.95
C LYS A 46 2.11 8.85 -2.26
N VAL A 47 1.34 8.54 -1.22
CA VAL A 47 -0.05 8.08 -1.31
C VAL A 47 -0.98 9.22 -0.95
N VAL A 48 -1.87 9.56 -1.88
CA VAL A 48 -2.93 10.55 -1.67
C VAL A 48 -4.27 9.83 -1.67
N LEU A 49 -5.04 10.01 -0.59
CA LEU A 49 -6.37 9.45 -0.44
C LEU A 49 -7.37 10.61 -0.39
N ALA A 50 -8.36 10.61 -1.26
CA ALA A 50 -9.45 11.58 -1.24
C ALA A 50 -10.80 10.86 -1.12
N ARG A 51 -11.74 11.44 -0.36
CA ARG A 51 -13.09 10.87 -0.24
C ARG A 51 -13.78 10.92 -1.61
N SER A 52 -14.40 9.81 -1.99
CA SER A 52 -15.06 9.63 -3.29
C SER A 52 -16.40 8.91 -3.10
N SER A 53 -17.19 8.82 -4.18
CA SER A 53 -18.39 7.98 -4.25
C SER A 53 -18.08 6.53 -4.63
N GLY A 54 -16.90 6.26 -5.18
CA GLY A 54 -16.45 4.93 -5.60
C GLY A 54 -15.03 4.60 -5.11
N LEU A 55 -14.49 3.48 -5.55
CA LEU A 55 -13.12 3.07 -5.29
C LEU A 55 -12.31 3.15 -6.58
N ASN A 56 -11.35 4.07 -6.63
CA ASN A 56 -10.51 4.28 -7.81
C ASN A 56 -9.02 4.26 -7.42
N LEU A 57 -8.17 3.77 -8.32
CA LEU A 57 -6.71 3.81 -8.19
C LEU A 57 -6.09 4.48 -9.41
N SER A 58 -5.19 5.43 -9.17
CA SER A 58 -4.34 6.06 -10.17
C SER A 58 -2.86 5.93 -9.79
N LEU A 59 -2.03 5.59 -10.77
CA LEU A 59 -0.58 5.42 -10.61
C LEU A 59 0.14 6.27 -11.68
N PRO A 60 0.18 7.61 -11.56
CA PRO A 60 0.72 8.48 -12.62
C PRO A 60 2.17 8.14 -12.97
N GLY A 61 2.45 7.93 -14.25
CA GLY A 61 3.80 7.63 -14.76
C GLY A 61 4.34 6.23 -14.39
N SER A 62 3.55 5.40 -13.72
CA SER A 62 3.96 4.05 -13.33
C SER A 62 3.56 3.02 -14.40
N PRO A 63 4.42 2.03 -14.70
CA PRO A 63 4.07 0.92 -15.59
C PRO A 63 3.20 -0.17 -14.92
N VAL A 64 2.97 -0.07 -13.60
CA VAL A 64 2.12 -1.01 -12.85
C VAL A 64 0.65 -0.79 -13.20
N ALA A 65 -0.08 -1.89 -13.44
CA ALA A 65 -1.51 -1.85 -13.70
C ALA A 65 -2.30 -1.36 -12.47
N ALA A 66 -3.17 -0.38 -12.67
CA ALA A 66 -4.12 0.10 -11.69
C ALA A 66 -5.44 -0.67 -11.81
N ASN A 67 -5.45 -1.93 -11.34
CA ASN A 67 -6.63 -2.81 -11.37
C ASN A 67 -6.83 -3.53 -10.03
N ASP A 68 -7.85 -4.38 -9.96
CA ASP A 68 -8.27 -5.08 -8.73
C ASP A 68 -7.23 -6.05 -8.15
N SER A 69 -6.20 -6.42 -8.93
CA SER A 69 -5.09 -7.22 -8.41
C SER A 69 -4.14 -6.41 -7.52
N ASN A 70 -4.18 -5.07 -7.62
CA ASN A 70 -3.32 -4.15 -6.88
C ASN A 70 -3.61 -4.19 -5.37
N THR A 71 -2.57 -4.26 -4.55
CA THR A 71 -2.69 -4.35 -3.09
C THR A 71 -3.34 -3.11 -2.47
N ALA A 72 -3.22 -1.93 -3.08
CA ALA A 72 -3.90 -0.73 -2.59
C ALA A 72 -5.43 -0.83 -2.70
N ILE A 73 -5.94 -1.40 -3.80
CA ILE A 73 -7.37 -1.67 -3.99
C ILE A 73 -7.83 -2.73 -2.97
N LYS A 74 -7.07 -3.82 -2.84
CA LYS A 74 -7.38 -4.89 -1.86
C LYS A 74 -7.41 -4.36 -0.42
N ALA A 75 -6.47 -3.48 -0.07
CA ALA A 75 -6.42 -2.83 1.24
C ALA A 75 -7.65 -1.94 1.49
N ALA A 76 -8.06 -1.14 0.51
CA ALA A 76 -9.27 -0.32 0.63
C ALA A 76 -10.54 -1.17 0.79
N ILE A 77 -10.67 -2.24 0.01
CA ILE A 77 -11.80 -3.18 0.14
C ILE A 77 -11.81 -3.82 1.53
N ALA A 78 -10.66 -4.31 2.01
CA ALA A 78 -10.55 -4.89 3.34
C ALA A 78 -10.91 -3.89 4.44
N PHE A 79 -10.45 -2.64 4.32
CA PHE A 79 -10.78 -1.55 5.24
C PHE A 79 -12.28 -1.26 5.30
N PHE A 80 -12.95 -1.10 4.15
CA PHE A 80 -14.39 -0.84 4.13
C PHE A 80 -15.20 -2.02 4.66
N ARG A 81 -14.79 -3.27 4.35
CA ARG A 81 -15.42 -4.47 4.92
C ARG A 81 -15.26 -4.54 6.43
N TYR A 82 -14.07 -4.26 6.94
CA TYR A 82 -13.80 -4.30 8.38
C TYR A 82 -14.54 -3.21 9.15
N THR A 83 -14.61 -2.01 8.59
CA THR A 83 -15.22 -0.84 9.26
C THR A 83 -16.72 -0.70 9.05
N GLY A 84 -17.29 -1.32 8.00
CA GLY A 84 -18.67 -1.11 7.58
C GLY A 84 -18.94 0.30 7.01
N LEU A 85 -17.90 1.09 6.75
CA LEU A 85 -18.05 2.47 6.30
C LEU A 85 -18.58 2.52 4.86
N LEU A 86 -19.77 3.10 4.68
CA LEU A 86 -20.38 3.34 3.37
C LEU A 86 -19.79 4.62 2.74
N ALA A 87 -18.58 4.51 2.19
CA ALA A 87 -17.90 5.58 1.49
C ALA A 87 -17.00 5.04 0.37
N GLY A 88 -16.57 5.92 -0.53
CA GLY A 88 -15.55 5.65 -1.53
C GLY A 88 -14.24 6.38 -1.23
N VAL A 89 -13.19 5.99 -1.95
CA VAL A 89 -11.88 6.62 -1.91
C VAL A 89 -11.24 6.62 -3.30
N ASP A 90 -10.72 7.78 -3.69
CA ASP A 90 -9.79 7.89 -4.82
C ASP A 90 -8.38 7.79 -4.25
N ILE A 91 -7.62 6.80 -4.72
CA ILE A 91 -6.24 6.52 -4.31
C ILE A 91 -5.33 6.96 -5.45
N THR A 92 -4.41 7.89 -5.19
CA THR A 92 -3.34 8.22 -6.12
C THR A 92 -2.00 7.87 -5.48
N ILE A 93 -1.20 7.03 -6.14
CA ILE A 93 0.14 6.67 -5.67
C ILE A 93 1.16 7.15 -6.70
N TYR A 94 2.03 8.05 -6.28
CA TYR A 94 3.21 8.43 -7.04
C TYR A 94 4.34 7.48 -6.69
N LYS A 95 4.70 6.63 -7.66
CA LYS A 95 5.72 5.60 -7.47
C LYS A 95 7.13 6.15 -7.71
N ASN A 96 7.97 6.07 -6.70
CA ASN A 96 9.41 6.28 -6.72
C ASN A 96 10.17 5.01 -6.34
N VAL A 97 9.54 4.04 -5.66
CA VAL A 97 10.19 2.77 -5.33
C VAL A 97 10.26 1.88 -6.58
N PRO A 98 11.47 1.44 -7.00
CA PRO A 98 11.64 0.54 -8.12
C PRO A 98 10.71 -0.69 -8.08
N VAL A 99 9.94 -0.84 -9.15
CA VAL A 99 8.97 -1.93 -9.32
C VAL A 99 9.72 -3.26 -9.38
N ARG A 100 9.22 -4.26 -8.62
CA ARG A 100 9.77 -5.64 -8.55
C ARG A 100 11.23 -5.73 -8.06
N ALA A 101 11.72 -4.74 -7.32
CA ALA A 101 13.10 -4.72 -6.81
C ALA A 101 13.28 -5.30 -5.39
N GLY A 102 12.29 -6.03 -4.85
CA GLY A 102 12.37 -6.61 -3.50
C GLY A 102 12.22 -5.60 -2.34
N MET A 103 11.84 -4.35 -2.65
CA MET A 103 11.76 -3.24 -1.69
C MET A 103 10.37 -3.00 -1.09
N ALA A 104 9.39 -3.84 -1.43
CA ALA A 104 8.02 -3.80 -0.93
C ALA A 104 7.30 -2.45 -1.10
N GLY A 105 7.52 -1.77 -2.24
CA GLY A 105 6.75 -0.59 -2.67
C GLY A 105 5.56 -0.92 -3.55
#